data_AF-A0A5C3LFZ0-F1
#
_entry.id   AF-A0A5C3LFZ0-F1
#
_cell.length_a   1.000
_cell.length_b   1.000
_cell.length_c   1.000
_cell.angle_alpha   90.00
_cell.angle_beta   90.00
_cell.angle_gamma   90.00
#
_symmetry.space_group_name_H-M   'P 1'
#
loop_
_entity.id
_entity.type
_entity.pdbx_description
1 polymer ?
#
loop_
_entity_poly.entity_id
_entity_poly.type
_entity_poly.pdbx_seq_one_letter_code
_entity_poly.pdbx_strand_id
1 'polypeptide(L)'
;LNNGYKLLGGKDEYKKNISGDEGHVIKEYIKYEETLAGNAELIPDNWMDSCDIKIIRWAHLLLPTEQIAQCSWKETFTEDSDERCAWCVKLYINNVHEFAEVLFYFTVSINQESRDVALVQMYSHPDNHLFEESNWTVWSITKLGPEALHVVHVQSIISVVAIISHNHHVEARDIRFFVWEQIGLVLSAMPEKG
;
A
#
# COMPACT_ATOMS: atom_id res chain seq x y z
N LEU A 1 -8.99 -20.11 3.67
CA LEU A 1 -9.92 -19.44 2.71
C LEU A 1 -9.95 -17.97 3.08
N ASN A 2 -9.40 -17.11 2.22
CA ASN A 2 -8.69 -15.89 2.63
C ASN A 2 -9.58 -14.64 2.79
N ASN A 3 -10.73 -14.73 3.49
CA ASN A 3 -11.66 -13.60 3.78
C ASN A 3 -12.00 -12.67 2.59
N GLY A 4 -11.90 -13.13 1.33
CA GLY A 4 -12.10 -12.32 0.12
C GLY A 4 -10.84 -11.69 -0.49
N TYR A 5 -9.69 -11.76 0.19
CA TYR A 5 -8.41 -11.25 -0.29
C TYR A 5 -7.65 -12.26 -1.15
N LYS A 6 -7.08 -11.83 -2.28
CA LYS A 6 -6.27 -12.72 -3.13
C LYS A 6 -5.21 -11.97 -3.92
N LEU A 7 -3.94 -12.36 -3.80
CA LEU A 7 -2.90 -11.91 -4.73
C LEU A 7 -3.20 -12.43 -6.13
N LEU A 8 -3.27 -11.51 -7.10
CA LEU A 8 -3.55 -11.80 -8.51
C LEU A 8 -2.26 -11.75 -9.34
N GLY A 9 -2.35 -12.13 -10.62
CA GLY A 9 -1.21 -12.18 -11.55
C GLY A 9 -0.43 -10.87 -11.69
N GLY A 10 0.62 -10.88 -12.52
CA GLY A 10 1.59 -9.79 -12.54
C GLY A 10 2.70 -9.96 -11.50
N LYS A 11 3.04 -11.21 -11.18
CA LYS A 11 4.12 -11.60 -10.26
C LYS A 11 5.50 -11.49 -10.93
N ASP A 12 6.57 -11.30 -10.15
CA ASP A 12 7.93 -11.62 -10.60
C ASP A 12 8.07 -13.12 -10.91
N GLU A 13 8.82 -13.45 -11.97
CA GLU A 13 9.09 -14.86 -12.31
C GLU A 13 10.03 -15.54 -11.31
N TYR A 14 10.99 -14.77 -10.77
CA TYR A 14 12.00 -15.23 -9.83
C TYR A 14 12.16 -14.24 -8.68
N LYS A 15 12.68 -14.71 -7.55
CA LYS A 15 12.96 -13.84 -6.41
C LYS A 15 13.90 -12.69 -6.81
N LYS A 16 13.47 -11.45 -6.56
CA LYS A 16 14.26 -10.24 -6.78
C LYS A 16 14.96 -9.85 -5.49
N ASN A 17 16.15 -9.29 -5.62
CA ASN A 17 16.83 -8.65 -4.50
C ASN A 17 16.23 -7.26 -4.29
N ILE A 18 15.66 -7.03 -3.12
CA ILE A 18 15.20 -5.73 -2.63
C ILE A 18 16.25 -5.23 -1.66
N SER A 19 16.67 -3.98 -1.82
CA SER A 19 17.77 -3.37 -1.08
C SER A 19 17.39 -1.95 -0.63
N GLY A 20 18.29 -1.26 0.08
CA GLY A 20 18.04 0.09 0.57
C GLY A 20 16.93 0.14 1.62
N ASP A 21 16.15 1.23 1.65
CA ASP A 21 15.12 1.47 2.66
C ASP A 21 13.98 0.43 2.58
N GLU A 22 13.56 0.04 1.37
CA GLU A 22 12.55 -1.01 1.17
C GLU A 22 12.98 -2.33 1.82
N GLY A 23 14.22 -2.75 1.56
CA GLY A 23 14.74 -3.99 2.09
C GLY A 23 14.96 -3.93 3.61
N HIS A 24 15.36 -2.76 4.13
CA HIS A 24 15.46 -2.52 5.57
C HIS A 24 14.11 -2.69 6.27
N VAL A 25 13.08 -1.98 5.81
CA VAL A 25 11.73 -2.00 6.42
C VAL A 25 11.11 -3.40 6.36
N ILE A 26 11.31 -4.14 5.27
CA ILE A 26 10.83 -5.52 5.17
C ILE A 26 11.51 -6.43 6.21
N LYS A 27 12.83 -6.29 6.38
CA LYS A 27 13.59 -7.11 7.34
C LYS A 27 13.26 -6.76 8.79
N GLU A 28 13.05 -5.48 9.07
CA GLU A 28 12.59 -5.01 10.37
C GLU A 28 11.21 -5.58 10.72
N TYR A 29 10.25 -5.50 9.78
CA TYR A 29 8.92 -6.09 9.95
C TYR A 29 8.97 -7.59 10.26
N ILE A 30 9.73 -8.38 9.47
CA ILE A 30 9.87 -9.83 9.71
C ILE A 30 10.49 -10.09 11.08
N LYS A 31 11.54 -9.35 11.45
CA LYS A 31 12.21 -9.50 12.74
C LYS A 31 11.26 -9.21 13.90
N TYR A 32 10.49 -8.13 13.81
CA TYR A 32 9.51 -7.74 14.80
C TYR A 32 8.44 -8.81 14.97
N GLU A 33 7.84 -9.27 13.87
CA GLU A 33 6.76 -10.26 13.89
C GLU A 33 7.21 -11.64 14.40
N GLU A 34 8.40 -12.11 14.00
CA GLU A 34 8.96 -13.36 14.54
C GLU A 34 9.29 -13.23 16.04
N THR A 35 9.77 -12.06 16.48
CA THR A 35 10.00 -11.80 17.91
C THR A 35 8.69 -11.85 18.70
N LEU A 36 7.62 -11.21 18.20
CA LEU A 36 6.29 -11.27 18.80
C LEU A 36 5.72 -12.69 18.84
N ALA A 37 6.03 -13.52 17.84
CA ALA A 37 5.62 -14.92 17.81
C ALA A 37 6.43 -15.82 18.77
N GLY A 38 7.42 -15.28 19.49
CA GLY A 38 8.30 -16.05 20.37
C GLY A 38 9.43 -16.79 19.64
N ASN A 39 9.67 -16.45 18.37
CA ASN A 39 10.67 -17.07 17.51
C ASN A 39 11.93 -16.23 17.33
N ALA A 40 12.25 -15.36 18.30
CA ALA A 40 13.41 -14.48 18.23
C ALA A 40 14.72 -15.26 17.99
N GLU A 41 14.83 -16.48 18.52
CA GLU A 41 15.99 -17.37 18.34
C GLU A 41 16.17 -17.89 16.91
N LEU A 42 15.12 -17.85 16.07
CA LEU A 42 15.19 -18.24 14.65
C LEU A 42 15.80 -17.13 13.77
N ILE A 43 15.94 -15.92 14.31
CA ILE A 43 16.44 -14.76 13.59
C ILE A 43 17.97 -14.76 13.71
N PRO A 44 18.72 -14.85 12.60
CA PRO A 44 20.18 -14.80 12.66
C PRO A 44 20.69 -13.52 13.32
N ASP A 45 21.77 -13.60 14.11
CA ASP A 45 22.35 -12.42 14.77
C ASP A 45 22.72 -11.31 13.77
N ASN A 46 23.19 -11.71 12.58
CA ASN A 46 23.57 -10.82 11.49
C ASN A 46 22.39 -10.45 10.55
N TRP A 47 21.14 -10.71 10.97
CA TRP A 47 19.97 -10.49 10.12
C TRP A 47 19.92 -9.06 9.59
N MET A 48 20.28 -8.06 10.41
CA MET A 48 20.22 -6.64 10.04
C MET A 48 21.52 -6.07 9.45
N ASP A 49 22.58 -6.88 9.26
CA ASP A 49 23.89 -6.40 8.79
C ASP A 49 23.85 -5.88 7.34
N SER A 50 22.86 -6.31 6.56
CA SER A 50 22.57 -5.78 5.23
C SER A 50 21.09 -5.41 5.11
N CYS A 51 20.78 -4.54 4.16
CA CYS A 51 19.38 -4.25 3.80
C CYS A 51 18.87 -5.16 2.66
N ASP A 52 19.61 -6.19 2.27
CA ASP A 52 19.23 -7.06 1.16
C ASP A 52 18.26 -8.17 1.60
N ILE A 53 17.17 -8.34 0.85
CA ILE A 53 16.24 -9.47 0.98
C ILE A 53 15.74 -9.94 -0.38
N LYS A 54 15.56 -11.27 -0.52
CA LYS A 54 15.06 -11.88 -1.76
C LYS A 54 13.57 -12.26 -1.64
N ILE A 55 12.71 -11.53 -2.34
CA ILE A 55 11.26 -11.76 -2.33
C ILE A 55 10.70 -11.91 -3.75
N ILE A 56 9.50 -12.48 -3.86
CA ILE A 56 8.71 -12.41 -5.09
C ILE A 56 7.65 -11.33 -4.90
N ARG A 57 7.67 -10.32 -5.77
CA ARG A 57 6.66 -9.27 -5.79
C ARG A 57 5.46 -9.67 -6.64
N TRP A 58 4.31 -9.17 -6.25
CA TRP A 58 3.04 -9.29 -6.95
C TRP A 58 2.49 -7.89 -7.21
N ALA A 59 1.82 -7.72 -8.35
CA ALA A 59 1.34 -6.41 -8.78
C ALA A 59 -0.07 -6.07 -8.30
N HIS A 60 -0.87 -7.09 -7.98
CA HIS A 60 -2.30 -6.93 -7.82
C HIS A 60 -2.84 -7.70 -6.61
N LEU A 61 -3.78 -7.09 -5.91
CA LEU A 61 -4.55 -7.68 -4.83
C LEU A 61 -6.05 -7.51 -5.11
N LEU A 62 -6.79 -8.62 -5.15
CA LEU A 62 -8.24 -8.61 -5.08
C LEU A 62 -8.67 -8.35 -3.63
N LEU A 63 -9.50 -7.34 -3.42
CA LEU A 63 -10.12 -7.03 -2.13
C LEU A 63 -11.48 -7.73 -1.99
N PRO A 64 -12.01 -7.89 -0.76
CA PRO A 64 -13.36 -8.42 -0.54
C PRO A 64 -14.46 -7.57 -1.18
N THR A 65 -14.17 -6.30 -1.46
CA THR A 65 -15.04 -5.37 -2.19
C THR A 65 -15.06 -5.61 -3.70
N GLU A 66 -14.37 -6.66 -4.19
CA GLU A 66 -14.13 -6.97 -5.61
C GLU A 66 -13.27 -5.93 -6.36
N GLN A 67 -12.79 -4.90 -5.67
CA GLN A 67 -11.81 -3.98 -6.21
C GLN A 67 -10.47 -4.69 -6.41
N ILE A 68 -9.77 -4.34 -7.49
CA ILE A 68 -8.38 -4.75 -7.71
C ILE A 68 -7.49 -3.58 -7.31
N ALA A 69 -6.79 -3.73 -6.19
CA ALA A 69 -5.75 -2.81 -5.77
C ALA A 69 -4.45 -3.16 -6.52
N GLN A 70 -3.95 -2.20 -7.30
CA GLN A 70 -2.72 -2.35 -8.08
C GLN A 70 -1.51 -1.89 -7.27
N CYS A 71 -0.31 -1.90 -7.85
CA CYS A 71 0.89 -1.37 -7.23
C CYS A 71 1.66 -0.48 -8.22
N SER A 72 2.41 0.50 -7.73
CA SER A 72 3.13 1.44 -8.58
C SER A 72 4.36 0.84 -9.28
N TRP A 73 4.88 -0.32 -8.84
CA TRP A 73 6.03 -0.97 -9.49
C TRP A 73 5.79 -1.36 -10.97
N LYS A 74 4.56 -1.70 -11.39
CA LYS A 74 4.28 -2.17 -12.75
C LYS A 74 3.50 -1.20 -13.64
N GLU A 75 3.17 -0.01 -13.14
CA GLU A 75 2.50 1.00 -13.95
C GLU A 75 3.54 2.00 -14.49
N THR A 76 3.62 2.10 -15.82
CA THR A 76 4.41 3.14 -16.48
C THR A 76 3.64 4.45 -16.33
N PHE A 77 4.18 5.38 -15.54
CA PHE A 77 3.65 6.75 -15.47
C PHE A 77 3.81 7.39 -16.85
N THR A 78 2.72 7.51 -17.61
CA THR A 78 2.69 8.41 -18.78
C THR A 78 2.34 9.81 -18.28
N GLU A 79 2.97 10.84 -18.86
CA GLU A 79 2.78 12.24 -18.48
C GLU A 79 1.32 12.73 -18.68
N ASP A 80 0.49 11.97 -19.40
CA ASP A 80 -0.95 12.19 -19.63
C ASP A 80 -1.87 11.42 -18.67
N SER A 81 -1.34 10.76 -17.62
CA SER A 81 -2.16 10.01 -16.67
C SER A 81 -2.91 10.93 -15.70
N ASP A 82 -3.99 11.53 -16.20
CA ASP A 82 -5.11 12.09 -15.42
C ASP A 82 -5.94 10.96 -14.76
N GLU A 83 -5.36 9.76 -14.65
CA GLU A 83 -6.02 8.48 -14.45
C GLU A 83 -5.86 8.00 -13.00
N ARG A 84 -6.94 8.16 -12.23
CA ARG A 84 -7.33 7.41 -11.02
C ARG A 84 -6.36 6.26 -10.65
N CYS A 85 -5.32 6.59 -9.90
CA CYS A 85 -4.26 5.63 -9.55
C CYS A 85 -4.81 4.49 -8.69
N ALA A 86 -4.96 3.30 -9.28
CA ALA A 86 -5.49 2.12 -8.59
C ALA A 86 -4.51 1.52 -7.55
N TRP A 87 -3.32 2.11 -7.41
CA TRP A 87 -2.32 1.76 -6.40
C TRP A 87 -2.48 2.54 -5.08
N CYS A 88 -3.33 3.57 -5.04
CA CYS A 88 -3.60 4.31 -3.81
C CYS A 88 -4.71 3.59 -3.02
N VAL A 89 -4.48 3.37 -1.73
CA VAL A 89 -5.37 2.58 -0.89
C VAL A 89 -5.70 3.27 0.42
N LYS A 90 -6.90 2.97 0.93
CA LYS A 90 -7.30 3.24 2.31
C LYS A 90 -6.94 2.04 3.17
N LEU A 91 -6.30 2.33 4.29
CA LEU A 91 -5.89 1.37 5.30
C LEU A 91 -6.73 1.54 6.56
N TYR A 92 -6.90 0.45 7.31
CA TYR A 92 -7.39 0.48 8.68
C TYR A 92 -6.34 -0.19 9.60
N ILE A 93 -5.61 0.65 10.34
CA ILE A 93 -4.47 0.24 11.18
C ILE A 93 -4.59 0.96 12.52
N ASN A 94 -4.37 0.25 13.62
CA ASN A 94 -4.44 0.82 14.98
C ASN A 94 -5.74 1.59 15.27
N ASN A 95 -6.87 1.13 14.73
CA ASN A 95 -8.20 1.75 14.81
C ASN A 95 -8.32 3.13 14.14
N VAL A 96 -7.43 3.46 13.20
CA VAL A 96 -7.44 4.72 12.45
C VAL A 96 -7.44 4.42 10.95
N HIS A 97 -8.09 5.30 10.18
CA HIS A 97 -8.02 5.28 8.73
C HIS A 97 -6.81 6.05 8.25
N GLU A 98 -6.00 5.41 7.40
CA GLU A 98 -4.81 6.00 6.80
C GLU A 98 -4.85 5.81 5.29
N PHE A 99 -3.98 6.53 4.58
CA PHE A 99 -3.84 6.41 3.13
C PHE A 99 -2.39 6.12 2.75
N ALA A 100 -2.22 5.27 1.74
CA ALA A 100 -0.90 4.90 1.26
C ALA A 100 -0.89 4.60 -0.23
N GLU A 101 0.27 4.70 -0.83
CA GLU A 101 0.57 4.15 -2.16
C GLU A 101 1.16 2.75 -1.98
N VAL A 102 0.62 1.75 -2.68
CA VAL A 102 1.17 0.39 -2.66
C VAL A 102 2.31 0.29 -3.66
N LEU A 103 3.51 -0.05 -3.18
CA LEU A 103 4.68 -0.23 -4.03
C LEU A 103 4.69 -1.62 -4.67
N PHE A 104 4.42 -2.65 -3.87
CA PHE A 104 4.19 -4.02 -4.32
C PHE A 104 3.65 -4.90 -3.20
N TYR A 105 3.05 -6.03 -3.56
CA TYR A 105 2.63 -7.08 -2.62
C TYR A 105 3.63 -8.23 -2.59
N PHE A 106 3.71 -8.96 -1.48
CA PHE A 106 4.56 -10.14 -1.35
C PHE A 106 4.06 -11.05 -0.23
N THR A 107 4.59 -12.27 -0.23
CA THR A 107 4.26 -13.27 0.79
C THR A 107 5.50 -13.54 1.64
N VAL A 108 5.35 -13.44 2.97
CA VAL A 108 6.39 -13.78 3.94
C VAL A 108 5.98 -15.00 4.76
N SER A 109 6.97 -15.74 5.25
CA SER A 109 6.74 -16.79 6.23
C SER A 109 7.10 -16.24 7.60
N ILE A 110 6.12 -16.13 8.49
CA ILE A 110 6.31 -15.71 9.89
C ILE A 110 5.69 -16.79 10.76
N ASN A 111 6.41 -17.29 11.76
CA ASN A 111 5.93 -18.36 12.63
C ASN A 111 5.46 -19.60 11.86
N GLN A 112 6.20 -19.96 10.81
CA GLN A 112 5.85 -21.05 9.88
C GLN A 112 4.51 -20.86 9.14
N GLU A 113 3.88 -19.69 9.26
CA GLU A 113 2.64 -19.33 8.58
C GLU A 113 2.93 -18.35 7.45
N SER A 114 2.36 -18.64 6.29
CA SER A 114 2.41 -17.77 5.13
C SER A 114 1.47 -16.58 5.33
N ARG A 115 2.01 -15.36 5.27
CA ARG A 115 1.25 -14.11 5.37
C ARG A 115 1.44 -13.27 4.13
N ASP A 116 0.33 -12.81 3.57
CA ASP A 116 0.33 -11.86 2.46
C ASP A 116 0.40 -10.45 3.01
N VAL A 117 1.35 -9.67 2.52
CA VAL A 117 1.66 -8.31 2.97
C VAL A 117 1.87 -7.38 1.78
N ALA A 118 1.83 -6.09 2.04
CA ALA A 118 2.14 -5.04 1.09
C ALA A 118 3.25 -4.15 1.63
N LEU A 119 4.21 -3.78 0.78
CA LEU A 119 5.07 -2.62 1.04
C LEU A 119 4.33 -1.38 0.55
N VAL A 120 4.17 -0.41 1.44
CA VAL A 120 3.41 0.81 1.17
C VAL A 120 4.22 2.05 1.55
N GLN A 121 4.01 3.13 0.81
CA GLN A 121 4.47 4.48 1.13
C GLN A 121 3.29 5.24 1.73
N MET A 122 3.35 5.56 3.01
CA MET A 122 2.26 6.27 3.70
C MET A 122 2.21 7.74 3.25
N TYR A 123 1.00 8.27 3.16
CA TYR A 123 0.77 9.70 3.05
C TYR A 123 0.73 10.34 4.44
N SER A 124 0.86 11.67 4.50
CA SER A 124 0.67 12.40 5.75
C SER A 124 -0.75 12.26 6.29
N HIS A 125 -0.92 12.53 7.59
CA HIS A 125 -2.22 12.91 8.14
C HIS A 125 -2.78 14.16 7.43
N PRO A 126 -4.11 14.37 7.48
CA PRO A 126 -4.72 15.48 6.77
C PRO A 126 -4.35 16.80 7.43
N ASP A 127 -4.41 17.89 6.67
CA ASP A 127 -4.36 19.23 7.24
C ASP A 127 -5.47 19.42 8.27
N ASN A 128 -5.11 19.61 9.55
CA ASN A 128 -6.10 19.70 10.63
C ASN A 128 -7.11 20.83 10.41
N HIS A 129 -6.68 21.97 9.85
CA HIS A 129 -7.57 23.10 9.66
C HIS A 129 -8.62 22.80 8.57
N LEU A 130 -8.18 22.32 7.40
CA LEU A 130 -9.11 21.92 6.33
C LEU A 130 -9.99 20.73 6.76
N PHE A 131 -9.43 19.79 7.52
CA PHE A 131 -10.16 18.63 8.01
C PHE A 131 -11.27 19.06 8.98
N GLU A 132 -10.99 19.95 9.93
CA GLU A 132 -11.99 20.49 10.85
C GLU A 132 -13.04 21.37 10.14
N GLU A 133 -12.61 22.29 9.27
CA GLU A 133 -13.54 23.19 8.53
C GLU A 133 -14.48 22.43 7.60
N SER A 134 -14.01 21.30 7.05
CA SER A 134 -14.82 20.43 6.19
C SER A 134 -15.71 19.44 6.96
N ASN A 135 -15.84 19.57 8.30
CA ASN A 135 -16.48 18.59 9.16
C ASN A 135 -15.92 17.18 8.95
N TRP A 136 -14.60 17.03 9.04
CA TRP A 136 -13.85 15.77 9.00
C TRP A 136 -14.06 14.98 7.70
N THR A 137 -14.31 15.69 6.58
CA THR A 137 -14.63 15.07 5.29
C THR A 137 -13.47 15.16 4.30
N VAL A 138 -12.77 16.30 4.25
CA VAL A 138 -11.73 16.56 3.24
C VAL A 138 -10.35 16.17 3.76
N TRP A 139 -9.75 15.16 3.12
CA TRP A 139 -8.37 14.76 3.39
C TRP A 139 -7.42 15.49 2.44
N SER A 140 -6.72 16.51 2.95
CA SER A 140 -5.62 17.18 2.26
C SER A 140 -4.28 16.65 2.78
N ILE A 141 -3.61 15.83 1.97
CA ILE A 141 -2.42 15.04 2.36
C ILE A 141 -1.20 15.37 1.49
N THR A 142 -0.01 15.07 1.99
CA THR A 142 1.26 15.19 1.24
C THR A 142 1.95 13.83 1.10
N LYS A 143 2.78 13.68 0.05
CA LYS A 143 3.70 12.54 -0.07
C LYS A 143 4.82 12.70 0.94
N LEU A 144 5.11 11.63 1.69
CA LEU A 144 6.20 11.57 2.65
C LEU A 144 7.45 10.95 2.02
N GLY A 145 8.59 11.07 2.70
CA GLY A 145 9.85 10.49 2.27
C GLY A 145 9.97 9.00 2.62
N PRO A 146 11.16 8.40 2.42
CA PRO A 146 11.40 6.98 2.67
C PRO A 146 11.13 6.53 4.12
N GLU A 147 11.14 7.44 5.09
CA GLU A 147 10.80 7.18 6.49
C GLU A 147 9.35 6.71 6.70
N ALA A 148 8.48 6.95 5.72
CA ALA A 148 7.08 6.55 5.71
C ALA A 148 6.83 5.26 4.91
N LEU A 149 7.88 4.48 4.65
CA LEU A 149 7.76 3.10 4.16
C LEU A 149 7.31 2.17 5.30
N HIS A 150 6.27 1.38 5.05
CA HIS A 150 5.76 0.41 6.00
C HIS A 150 5.39 -0.90 5.31
N VAL A 151 5.56 -2.02 6.02
CA VAL A 151 4.91 -3.28 5.65
C VAL A 151 3.60 -3.39 6.39
N VAL A 152 2.51 -3.65 5.65
CA VAL A 152 1.17 -3.83 6.22
C VAL A 152 0.60 -5.18 5.80
N HIS A 153 -0.23 -5.78 6.65
CA HIS A 153 -0.98 -6.97 6.27
C HIS A 153 -2.02 -6.61 5.19
N VAL A 154 -2.23 -7.46 4.18
CA VAL A 154 -3.17 -7.13 3.10
C VAL A 154 -4.60 -6.91 3.59
N GLN A 155 -4.97 -7.52 4.73
CA GLN A 155 -6.29 -7.31 5.35
C GLN A 155 -6.48 -5.92 5.95
N SER A 156 -5.41 -5.16 6.17
CA SER A 156 -5.51 -3.75 6.55
C SER A 156 -5.98 -2.89 5.39
N ILE A 157 -5.87 -3.36 4.15
CA ILE A 157 -6.33 -2.64 2.94
C ILE A 157 -7.83 -2.86 2.80
N ILE A 158 -8.60 -1.78 2.92
CA ILE A 158 -10.07 -1.86 2.92
C ILE A 158 -10.72 -1.36 1.63
N SER A 159 -10.05 -0.46 0.89
CA SER A 159 -10.53 0.01 -0.41
C SER A 159 -9.42 0.66 -1.24
N VAL A 160 -9.62 0.68 -2.56
CA VAL A 160 -8.85 1.54 -3.48
C VAL A 160 -9.42 2.96 -3.44
N VAL A 161 -8.56 3.96 -3.47
CA VAL A 161 -8.94 5.38 -3.47
C VAL A 161 -8.25 6.13 -4.61
N ALA A 162 -8.87 7.20 -5.08
CA ALA A 162 -8.19 8.14 -5.96
C ALA A 162 -7.52 9.22 -5.13
N ILE A 163 -6.29 9.58 -5.49
CA ILE A 163 -5.54 10.69 -4.88
C ILE A 163 -5.30 11.72 -5.98
N ILE A 164 -5.94 12.88 -5.85
CA ILE A 164 -6.01 13.91 -6.89
C ILE A 164 -5.15 15.09 -6.45
N SER A 165 -4.21 15.52 -7.28
CA SER A 165 -3.41 16.71 -7.00
C SER A 165 -4.30 17.95 -6.98
N HIS A 166 -4.11 18.83 -6.00
CA HIS A 166 -4.82 20.12 -5.97
C HIS A 166 -3.85 21.26 -5.70
N ASN A 167 -3.65 22.09 -6.71
CA ASN A 167 -2.84 23.30 -6.60
C ASN A 167 -3.73 24.46 -6.12
N HIS A 168 -4.16 24.46 -4.86
CA HIS A 168 -5.03 25.56 -4.38
C HIS A 168 -4.29 26.79 -3.86
N HIS A 169 -2.95 26.79 -3.77
CA HIS A 169 -2.20 27.99 -3.39
C HIS A 169 -0.90 28.13 -4.19
N VAL A 170 -0.80 29.25 -4.94
CA VAL A 170 0.40 29.71 -5.64
C VAL A 170 1.58 29.97 -4.67
N GLU A 171 1.34 29.96 -3.36
CA GLU A 171 2.32 30.22 -2.30
C GLU A 171 2.64 29.00 -1.40
N ALA A 172 1.96 27.85 -1.57
CA ALA A 172 2.24 26.67 -0.76
C ALA A 172 3.52 25.98 -1.24
N ARG A 173 4.48 25.76 -0.33
CA ARG A 173 5.76 25.08 -0.62
C ARG A 173 5.61 23.58 -0.86
N ASP A 174 4.47 22.99 -0.48
CA ASP A 174 4.24 21.54 -0.51
C ASP A 174 3.08 21.19 -1.45
N ILE A 175 3.31 20.24 -2.35
CA ILE A 175 2.28 19.68 -3.25
C ILE A 175 1.32 18.83 -2.40
N ARG A 176 0.04 19.21 -2.42
CA ARG A 176 -1.03 18.54 -1.66
C ARG A 176 -2.00 17.80 -2.58
N PHE A 177 -2.59 16.76 -2.03
CA PHE A 177 -3.54 15.89 -2.72
C PHE A 177 -4.82 15.75 -1.92
N PHE A 178 -5.95 15.66 -2.63
CA PHE A 178 -7.24 15.29 -2.04
C PHE A 178 -7.47 13.80 -2.20
N VAL A 179 -7.94 13.15 -1.15
CA VAL A 179 -8.41 11.77 -1.24
C VAL A 179 -9.87 11.77 -1.69
N TRP A 180 -10.16 10.91 -2.67
CA TRP A 180 -11.50 10.64 -3.15
C TRP A 180 -11.79 9.14 -3.06
N GLU A 181 -12.74 8.79 -2.20
CA GLU A 181 -13.28 7.44 -2.12
C GLU A 181 -14.43 7.31 -3.14
N GLN A 182 -14.27 6.42 -4.11
CA GLN A 182 -15.39 6.11 -5.01
C GLN A 182 -16.40 5.22 -4.26
N ILE A 183 -17.46 5.84 -3.74
CA ILE A 183 -18.59 5.12 -3.16
C ILE A 183 -19.41 4.51 -4.31
N GLY A 184 -19.28 3.19 -4.50
CA GLY A 184 -20.19 2.34 -5.28
C GLY A 184 -20.42 2.71 -6.75
N LEU A 185 -19.76 2.01 -7.68
CA LEU A 185 -20.34 1.74 -9.00
C LEU A 185 -19.72 0.46 -9.61
N VAL A 186 -20.42 -0.67 -9.46
CA VAL A 186 -20.23 -1.83 -10.36
C VAL A 186 -21.10 -1.57 -11.59
N LEU A 187 -20.49 -1.11 -12.69
CA LEU A 187 -21.12 -1.23 -14.00
C LEU A 187 -20.69 -2.56 -14.60
N SER A 188 -21.46 -3.61 -14.34
CA SER A 188 -21.42 -4.82 -15.18
C SER A 188 -22.05 -4.47 -16.53
N ALA A 189 -21.29 -3.85 -17.44
CA ALA A 189 -21.65 -3.84 -18.85
C ALA A 189 -21.35 -5.25 -19.40
N MET A 190 -22.31 -6.16 -19.32
CA MET A 190 -22.25 -7.38 -20.12
C MET A 190 -22.40 -6.98 -21.59
N PRO A 191 -21.55 -7.47 -22.51
CA PRO A 191 -21.83 -7.33 -23.92
C PRO A 191 -23.07 -8.16 -24.26
N GLU A 192 -24.08 -7.51 -24.85
CA GLU A 192 -25.16 -8.21 -25.53
C GLU A 192 -24.54 -9.11 -26.60
N LYS A 193 -24.77 -10.41 -26.48
CA LYS A 193 -24.45 -11.37 -27.54
C LYS A 193 -25.48 -11.22 -28.64
N GLY A 194 -25.04 -10.71 -29.79
CA GLY A 194 -25.66 -10.98 -31.10
C GLY A 194 -25.20 -12.32 -31.65
#